data_AF-A0A0C9UZ36-F1
#
_entry.id   AF-A0A0C9UZ36-F1
#
_cell.length_a   1.000
_cell.length_b   1.000
_cell.length_c   1.000
_cell.angle_alpha   90.00
_cell.angle_beta   90.00
_cell.angle_gamma   90.00
#
_symmetry.space_group_name_H-M   'P 1'
#
loop_
_entity.id
_entity.type
_entity.pdbx_description
1 polymer ?
#
loop_
_entity_poly.entity_id
_entity_poly.type
_entity_poly.pdbx_seq_one_letter_code
_entity_poly.pdbx_strand_id
1 'polypeptide(L)' 'MLTSVGSNGQVFLWDSVTGEKLRSMKDHNLTLVVWAVAFSPDGRKLTSCSGVDTRTYRQPR' A
#
# COMPACT_ATOMS: atom_id res chain seq x y z
N MET A 1 -6.24 7.17 7.84
CA MET A 1 -5.92 6.59 6.52
C MET A 1 -6.15 5.09 6.56
N LEU A 2 -6.72 4.53 5.50
CA LEU A 2 -6.88 3.09 5.31
C LEU A 2 -6.03 2.66 4.12
N THR A 3 -5.49 1.44 4.20
CA THR A 3 -4.80 0.82 3.07
C THR A 3 -5.50 -0.48 2.74
N SER A 4 -5.74 -0.72 1.45
CA SER A 4 -6.18 -2.02 0.94
C SER A 4 -5.24 -2.52 -0.13
N VAL A 5 -5.20 -3.85 -0.29
CA VAL A 5 -4.44 -4.53 -1.34
C VAL A 5 -5.38 -5.30 -2.24
N GLY A 6 -5.18 -5.16 -3.55
CA GLY A 6 -5.89 -5.92 -4.57
C GLY A 6 -5.13 -7.17 -4.97
N SER A 7 -5.85 -8.15 -5.54
CA SER A 7 -5.34 -9.44 -6.03
C SER A 7 -4.18 -9.33 -7.05
N ASN A 8 -4.01 -8.16 -7.67
CA ASN A 8 -3.08 -7.93 -8.76
C ASN A 8 -1.85 -7.13 -8.29
N GLY A 9 -1.51 -7.20 -7.01
CA GLY A 9 -0.39 -6.46 -6.43
C GLY A 9 -0.62 -4.94 -6.32
N GLN A 10 -1.88 -4.49 -6.40
CA GLN A 10 -2.20 -3.07 -6.28
C GLN A 10 -2.38 -2.69 -4.82
N VAL A 11 -1.72 -1.61 -4.38
CA VAL A 11 -1.93 -1.03 -3.05
C VAL A 11 -2.74 0.25 -3.20
N PHE A 12 -3.86 0.36 -2.49
CA PHE A 12 -4.71 1.54 -2.49
C PHE A 12 -4.64 2.23 -1.14
N LEU A 13 -4.46 3.55 -1.18
CA LEU A 13 -4.51 4.42 -0.02
C LEU A 13 -5.81 5.21 -0.04
N TRP A 14 -6.48 5.24 1.11
CA TRP A 14 -7.77 5.89 1.29
C TRP A 14 -7.71 6.84 2.48
N ASP A 15 -8.41 7.95 2.34
CA ASP A 15 -8.75 8.80 3.47
C ASP A 15 -9.85 8.10 4.28
N SER A 16 -9.61 7.89 5.57
CA SER A 16 -10.55 7.18 6.44
C SER A 16 -11.69 8.06 6.95
N VAL A 17 -11.55 9.38 6.81
CA VAL A 17 -12.51 10.39 7.27
C VAL A 17 -13.48 10.73 6.14
N THR A 18 -12.95 10.98 4.93
CA THR A 18 -13.77 11.34 3.75
C THR A 18 -14.16 10.12 2.91
N GLY A 19 -13.47 8.99 3.06
CA GLY A 19 -13.65 7.81 2.22
C GLY A 19 -13.03 7.95 0.82
N GLU A 20 -12.34 9.04 0.53
CA GLU A 20 -11.77 9.30 -0.78
C GLU A 20 -10.52 8.45 -1.03
N LYS A 21 -10.37 8.01 -2.28
CA LYS A 21 -9.16 7.30 -2.73
C LYS A 21 -8.05 8.32 -2.95
N LEU A 22 -7.07 8.33 -2.04
CA LEU A 22 -5.92 9.23 -2.09
C LEU A 22 -4.90 8.81 -3.14
N ARG A 23 -4.66 7.50 -3.28
CA ARG A 23 -3.62 6.99 -4.20
C ARG A 23 -3.83 5.53 -4.59
N SER A 24 -3.42 5.20 -5.81
CA SER A 24 -3.18 3.81 -6.24
C SER A 24 -1.71 3.64 -6.55
N MET A 25 -1.06 2.67 -5.92
CA MET A 25 0.34 2.34 -6.15
C MET A 25 0.38 0.98 -6.84
N LYS A 26 0.66 1.02 -8.15
CA LYS A 26 1.03 -0.15 -8.95
C LYS A 26 2.53 -0.25 -8.90
N ASP A 27 3.04 -1.24 -8.19
CA ASP A 27 4.49 -1.36 -8.06
C ASP A 27 4.93 -2.82 -7.87
N HIS A 28 4.07 -3.65 -7.30
CA HIS A 28 4.23 -5.09 -7.39
C HIS A 28 3.95 -5.52 -8.82
N ASN A 29 4.87 -6.29 -9.38
CA ASN A 29 4.69 -6.91 -10.69
C ASN A 29 3.31 -7.59 -10.68
N LEU A 30 2.49 -7.35 -11.71
CA LEU A 30 1.03 -7.61 -11.73
C LEU A 30 0.61 -9.05 -11.40
N THR A 31 1.61 -9.95 -11.28
CA THR A 31 1.51 -11.38 -10.99
C THR A 31 1.73 -11.71 -9.51
N LEU A 32 2.08 -10.75 -8.65
CA LEU A 32 2.47 -11.00 -7.25
C LEU A 32 1.39 -10.55 -6.26
N VAL A 33 0.96 -11.49 -5.43
CA VAL A 33 -0.02 -11.26 -4.36
C VAL A 33 0.69 -10.61 -3.17
N VAL A 34 0.12 -9.50 -2.69
CA VAL A 34 0.58 -8.86 -1.44
C VAL A 34 -0.12 -9.54 -0.28
N TRP A 35 0.67 -10.11 0.64
CA TRP A 35 0.16 -10.84 1.81
C TRP A 35 -0.05 -9.92 3.01
N ALA A 36 0.76 -8.87 3.12
CA ALA A 36 0.74 -7.98 4.27
C ALA A 36 1.07 -6.53 3.88
N VAL A 37 0.45 -5.59 4.58
CA VAL A 37 0.77 -4.16 4.54
C VAL A 37 0.87 -3.62 5.96
N ALA A 38 1.86 -2.77 6.22
CA ALA A 38 2.07 -2.15 7.52
C ALA A 38 2.49 -0.70 7.35
N PHE A 39 1.88 0.19 8.13
CA PHE A 39 2.32 1.58 8.24
C PHE A 39 3.48 1.70 9.22
N SER A 40 4.38 2.63 8.97
CA SER A 40 5.33 3.04 10.00
C SER A 40 4.59 3.76 11.14
N PRO A 41 5.09 3.68 12.39
CA PRO A 41 4.45 4.35 13.53
C PRO A 41 4.33 5.86 13.36
N ASP A 42 5.22 6.47 12.56
CA ASP A 42 5.19 7.89 12.24
C ASP A 42 4.27 8.25 11.06
N GLY A 43 3.59 7.27 10.45
CA GLY A 43 2.68 7.44 9.32
C GLY A 43 3.34 7.84 7.99
N ARG A 44 4.67 8.00 7.95
CA ARG A 44 5.39 8.54 6.77
C ARG A 44 5.70 7.47 5.73
N LYS A 45 5.68 6.21 6.14
CA LYS A 45 6.01 5.07 5.28
C LYS A 45 4.90 4.04 5.34
N LEU A 46 4.72 3.37 4.21
CA LEU A 46 3.86 2.21 4.08
C LEU A 46 4.71 1.10 3.46
N THR A 47 4.83 -0.02 4.16
CA THR A 47 5.53 -1.19 3.64
C THR A 47 4.51 -2.25 3.22
N SER A 48 4.75 -2.85 2.08
CA SER A 48 3.98 -3.96 1.53
C SER A 48 4.91 -5.14 1.28
N CYS A 49 4.44 -6.33 1.62
CA CYS A 49 5.23 -7.56 1.51
C CYS A 49 4.47 -8.60 0.67
N SER A 50 5.16 -9.14 -0.33
CA SER A 50 4.75 -10.29 -1.13
C SER A 50 5.71 -11.46 -0.85
N GLY A 51 5.40 -12.65 -1.36
CA GLY A 51 6.25 -13.83 -1.16
C GLY A 51 7.66 -13.72 -1.77
N VAL A 52 7.91 -12.72 -2.63
CA VAL A 52 9.16 -12.58 -3.38
C VAL A 52 9.76 -11.16 -3.31
N ASP A 53 8.95 -10.15 -3.00
CA ASP A 53 9.37 -8.74 -2.98
C ASP A 53 8.75 -8.01 -1.78
N THR A 54 9.54 -7.13 -1.16
CA THR A 54 9.09 -6.23 -0.09
C THR A 54 9.37 -4.80 -0.52
N ARG A 55 8.32 -3.98 -0.63
CA ARG A 55 8.43 -2.56 -1.03
C ARG A 55 7.99 -1.62 0.05
N THR A 56 8.73 -0.53 0.22
CA THR A 56 8.41 0.55 1.15
C THR A 56 8.14 1.83 0.38
N TYR A 57 6.91 2.30 0.47
CA TYR A 57 6.45 3.56 -0.09
C TYR A 57 6.65 4.68 0.92
N ARG A 58 7.11 5.83 0.46
CA ARG A 58 7.18 7.06 1.25
C ARG A 58 6.01 7.94 0.85
N GLN A 59 5.26 8.41 1.83
CA GLN A 59 4.28 9.46 1.57
C GLN A 59 5.03 10.79 1.38
N PRO A 60 4.72 11.56 0.32
CA PRO A 60 5.09 12.96 0.29
C PRO A 60 4.29 13.70 1.37
N ARG A 61 4.94 14.69 1.99
CA ARG A 61 4.39 15.54 3.05
C ARG A 61 3.02 16.13 2.71
#